data_AF-A0A1H4KCX3-F1
#
_entry.id   AF-A0A1H4KCX3-F1
#
_cell.length_a   1.000
_cell.length_b   1.000
_cell.length_c   1.000
_cell.angle_alpha   90.00
_cell.angle_beta   90.00
_cell.angle_gamma   90.00
#
_symmetry.space_group_name_H-M   'P 1'
#
loop_
_entity.id
_entity.type
_entity.pdbx_description
1 polymer ?
#
loop_
_entity_poly.entity_id
_entity_poly.type
_entity_poly.pdbx_seq_one_letter_code
_entity_poly.pdbx_strand_id
1 'polypeptide(L)'
;MFRPKLLFTSLAALALGACAPQDPQAVTSAAIAKQVILPTYSRWVDADRQLAISALAFCEGKQSLDTARADFLHAQKAWAELQPLLIGPLAEGNRSWQVQFWPDKKNLVGRQVEQLVSATPQIDAAALAADFGERDRAFR
;
A
#
# COMPACT_ATOMS: atom_id res chain seq x y z
N MET A 1 21.44 22.55 51.62
CA MET A 1 20.75 23.84 51.43
C MET A 1 20.23 23.90 49.99
N PHE A 2 18.99 23.48 49.76
CA PHE A 2 18.34 23.59 48.44
C PHE A 2 18.04 25.06 48.17
N ARG A 3 18.56 25.60 47.06
CA ARG A 3 18.33 27.01 46.64
C ARG A 3 17.01 27.08 45.87
N PRO A 4 15.89 27.52 46.47
CA PRO A 4 14.56 27.42 45.86
C PRO A 4 14.47 28.24 44.57
N LYS A 5 15.24 29.34 44.49
CA LYS A 5 15.28 30.24 43.33
C LYS A 5 15.71 29.56 42.03
N LEU A 6 16.63 28.57 42.09
CA LEU A 6 17.06 27.83 40.90
C LEU A 6 15.97 26.86 40.40
N LEU A 7 15.22 26.27 41.32
CA LEU A 7 14.05 25.43 41.00
C LEU A 7 12.93 26.24 40.33
N PHE A 8 12.63 27.44 40.83
CA PHE A 8 11.63 28.31 40.24
C PHE A 8 12.01 28.81 38.83
N THR A 9 13.29 29.12 38.58
CA THR A 9 13.75 29.52 37.24
C THR A 9 13.73 28.36 36.25
N SER A 10 14.06 27.14 36.68
CA SER A 10 13.98 25.95 35.83
C SER A 10 12.54 25.57 35.50
N LEU A 11 11.61 25.68 36.46
CA LEU A 11 10.18 25.45 36.22
C LEU A 11 9.60 26.46 35.21
N ALA A 12 9.98 27.74 35.32
CA ALA A 12 9.53 28.76 34.39
C ALA A 12 10.03 28.49 32.95
N ALA A 13 11.30 28.13 32.78
CA ALA A 13 11.85 27.80 31.46
C ALA A 13 11.18 26.57 30.82
N LEU A 14 10.86 25.53 31.61
CA LEU A 14 10.10 24.37 31.16
C LEU A 14 8.65 24.74 30.77
N ALA A 15 8.01 25.63 31.52
CA ALA A 15 6.65 26.10 31.22
C ALA A 15 6.59 26.92 29.92
N LEU A 16 7.61 27.73 29.60
CA LEU A 16 7.68 28.46 28.33
C LEU A 16 7.94 27.54 27.13
N GLY A 17 8.73 26.48 27.29
CA GLY A 17 8.96 25.49 26.22
C GLY A 17 7.72 24.68 25.85
N ALA A 18 6.79 24.48 26.79
CA ALA A 18 5.54 23.75 26.57
C ALA A 18 4.47 24.53 25.79
N CYS A 19 4.64 25.85 25.60
CA CYS A 19 3.71 26.71 24.86
C CYS A 19 4.29 27.19 23.52
N ALA A 20 5.40 26.60 23.04
CA ALA A 20 5.90 26.89 21.71
C ALA A 20 4.85 26.45 20.66
N PRO A 21 4.52 27.29 19.66
CA PRO A 21 3.59 26.91 18.62
C PRO A 21 4.10 25.67 17.89
N GLN A 22 3.23 24.70 17.68
CA GLN A 22 3.58 23.48 16.98
C GLN A 22 3.99 23.82 15.54
N ASP A 23 5.04 23.16 15.05
CA ASP A 23 5.49 23.31 13.66
C ASP A 23 4.33 23.04 12.68
N PRO A 24 3.87 24.05 11.91
CA PRO A 24 2.72 23.90 11.02
C PRO A 24 2.90 22.77 10.00
N GLN A 25 4.14 22.53 9.58
CA GLN A 25 4.52 21.46 8.66
C GLN A 25 4.29 20.10 9.33
N ALA A 26 4.80 19.88 10.54
CA ALA A 26 4.56 18.65 11.30
C ALA A 26 3.06 18.38 11.54
N VAL A 27 2.26 19.41 11.86
CA VAL A 27 0.79 19.27 12.02
C VAL A 27 0.15 18.84 10.70
N THR A 28 0.51 19.50 9.60
CA THR A 28 -0.07 19.25 8.27
C THR A 28 0.30 17.85 7.78
N SER A 29 1.57 17.46 7.90
CA SER A 29 2.04 16.12 7.53
C SER A 29 1.35 15.03 8.35
N ALA A 30 1.18 15.23 9.65
CA ALA A 30 0.46 14.28 10.51
C ALA A 30 -1.03 14.17 10.12
N ALA A 31 -1.67 15.29 9.77
CA ALA A 31 -3.06 15.31 9.31
C ALA A 31 -3.21 14.57 7.97
N ILE A 32 -2.36 14.86 6.97
CA ILE A 32 -2.36 14.18 5.67
C ILE A 32 -2.13 12.67 5.85
N ALA A 33 -1.15 12.28 6.67
CA ALA A 33 -0.87 10.87 6.94
C ALA A 33 -2.09 10.13 7.52
N LYS A 34 -2.75 10.72 8.53
CA LYS A 34 -3.88 10.09 9.23
C LYS A 34 -5.20 10.14 8.46
N GLN A 35 -5.45 11.23 7.73
CA GLN A 35 -6.77 11.50 7.14
C GLN A 35 -6.84 11.21 5.64
N VAL A 36 -5.69 11.18 4.95
CA VAL A 36 -5.64 10.95 3.50
C VAL A 36 -4.91 9.66 3.18
N ILE A 37 -3.65 9.53 3.60
CA ILE A 37 -2.80 8.39 3.22
C ILE A 37 -3.37 7.10 3.82
N LEU A 38 -3.43 7.00 5.16
CA LEU A 38 -3.85 5.76 5.82
C LEU A 38 -5.24 5.28 5.37
N PRO A 39 -6.28 6.12 5.29
CA PRO A 39 -7.60 5.68 4.83
C PRO A 39 -7.61 5.21 3.37
N THR A 40 -6.77 5.80 2.50
CA THR A 40 -6.70 5.40 1.09
C THR A 40 -6.05 4.02 0.94
N TYR A 41 -5.01 3.74 1.72
CA TYR A 41 -4.45 2.38 1.79
C TYR A 41 -5.47 1.38 2.35
N SER A 42 -6.22 1.74 3.40
CA SER A 42 -7.25 0.84 3.95
C SER A 42 -8.33 0.51 2.92
N ARG A 43 -8.81 1.49 2.15
CA ARG A 43 -9.80 1.25 1.08
C ARG A 43 -9.26 0.27 0.03
N TRP A 44 -8.00 0.41 -0.37
CA TRP A 44 -7.38 -0.51 -1.32
C TRP A 44 -7.27 -1.93 -0.74
N VAL A 45 -6.82 -2.07 0.51
CA VAL A 45 -6.76 -3.37 1.21
C VAL A 45 -8.12 -4.04 1.30
N ASP A 46 -9.18 -3.29 1.65
CA ASP A 46 -10.52 -3.84 1.76
C ASP A 46 -11.08 -4.26 0.39
N ALA A 47 -10.82 -3.47 -0.66
CA ALA A 47 -11.21 -3.81 -2.02
C ALA A 47 -10.50 -5.06 -2.55
N ASP A 48 -9.19 -5.23 -2.27
CA ASP A 48 -8.44 -6.44 -2.66
C ASP A 48 -8.90 -7.68 -1.91
N ARG A 49 -9.26 -7.57 -0.61
CA ARG A 49 -9.87 -8.69 0.12
C ARG A 49 -11.18 -9.12 -0.52
N GLN A 50 -12.01 -8.16 -0.90
CA GLN A 50 -13.29 -8.44 -1.55
C GLN A 50 -13.09 -9.11 -2.91
N LEU A 51 -12.12 -8.64 -3.71
CA LEU A 51 -11.71 -9.30 -4.95
C LEU A 51 -11.25 -10.75 -4.72
N ALA A 52 -10.42 -11.00 -3.70
CA ALA A 52 -9.96 -12.36 -3.40
C ALA A 52 -11.13 -13.30 -3.05
N ILE A 53 -12.09 -12.81 -2.26
CA ILE A 53 -13.31 -13.55 -1.91
C ILE A 53 -14.11 -13.90 -3.16
N SER A 54 -14.41 -12.93 -4.02
CA SER A 54 -15.25 -13.18 -5.19
C SER A 54 -14.57 -13.99 -6.28
N ALA A 55 -13.24 -13.85 -6.43
CA ALA A 55 -12.46 -14.70 -7.32
C ALA A 55 -12.49 -16.18 -6.88
N LEU A 56 -12.28 -16.47 -5.59
CA LEU A 56 -12.36 -17.82 -5.05
C LEU A 56 -13.77 -18.40 -5.16
N ALA A 57 -14.79 -17.60 -4.82
CA ALA A 57 -16.18 -18.03 -4.94
C ALA A 57 -16.57 -18.32 -6.39
N PHE A 58 -16.04 -17.57 -7.37
CA PHE A 58 -16.21 -17.89 -8.79
C PHE A 58 -15.55 -19.24 -9.15
N CYS A 59 -14.31 -19.48 -8.70
CA CYS A 59 -13.63 -20.77 -8.91
C CYS A 59 -14.40 -21.96 -8.32
N GLU A 60 -15.11 -21.75 -7.20
CA GLU A 60 -15.96 -22.75 -6.55
C GLU A 60 -17.38 -22.85 -7.16
N GLY A 61 -17.70 -22.05 -8.18
CA GLY A 61 -19.03 -22.02 -8.81
C GLY A 61 -20.13 -21.36 -7.96
N LYS A 62 -19.77 -20.61 -6.92
CA LYS A 62 -20.69 -19.94 -5.98
C LYS A 62 -21.07 -18.52 -6.40
N GLN A 63 -20.30 -17.89 -7.29
CA GLN A 63 -20.57 -16.55 -7.82
C GLN A 63 -20.37 -16.52 -9.34
N SER A 64 -20.95 -15.51 -10.00
CA SER A 64 -20.76 -15.31 -11.44
C SER A 64 -19.41 -14.64 -11.73
N LEU A 65 -18.90 -14.85 -12.94
CA LEU A 65 -17.70 -14.17 -13.43
C LEU A 65 -17.89 -12.64 -13.42
N ASP A 66 -19.11 -12.15 -13.64
CA ASP A 66 -19.39 -10.72 -13.66
C ASP A 66 -19.22 -10.08 -12.29
N THR A 67 -19.55 -10.80 -11.19
CA THR A 67 -19.28 -10.31 -9.84
C THR A 67 -17.79 -10.20 -9.57
N ALA A 68 -17.00 -11.24 -9.89
CA ALA A 68 -15.55 -11.21 -9.73
C ALA A 68 -14.90 -10.08 -10.56
N ARG A 69 -15.39 -9.85 -11.78
CA ARG A 69 -14.95 -8.74 -12.64
C ARG A 69 -15.31 -7.37 -12.06
N ALA A 70 -16.50 -7.21 -11.48
CA ALA A 70 -16.91 -5.96 -10.86
C ALA A 70 -16.02 -5.62 -9.66
N ASP A 71 -15.72 -6.60 -8.80
CA ASP A 71 -14.82 -6.43 -7.68
C ASP A 71 -13.38 -6.16 -8.12
N PHE A 72 -12.91 -6.79 -9.21
CA PHE A 72 -11.61 -6.48 -9.81
C PHE A 72 -11.52 -5.02 -10.26
N LEU A 73 -12.54 -4.52 -10.95
CA LEU A 73 -12.60 -3.12 -11.37
C LEU A 73 -12.68 -2.16 -10.19
N HIS A 74 -13.32 -2.56 -9.08
CA HIS A 74 -13.34 -1.78 -7.86
C HIS A 74 -11.94 -1.70 -7.21
N ALA A 75 -11.25 -2.82 -7.06
CA ALA A 75 -9.88 -2.87 -6.56
C ALA A 75 -8.92 -2.02 -7.41
N GLN A 76 -9.02 -2.10 -8.75
CA GLN A 76 -8.20 -1.29 -9.66
C GLN A 76 -8.46 0.22 -9.53
N LYS A 77 -9.72 0.63 -9.25
CA LYS A 77 -10.03 2.04 -8.98
C LYS A 77 -9.44 2.50 -7.64
N ALA A 78 -9.53 1.69 -6.59
CA ALA A 78 -8.92 1.98 -5.30
C ALA A 78 -7.38 2.08 -5.41
N TRP A 79 -6.76 1.23 -6.24
CA TRP A 79 -5.35 1.35 -6.59
C TRP A 79 -5.04 2.67 -7.33
N ALA A 80 -5.87 3.07 -8.30
CA ALA A 80 -5.68 4.33 -9.02
C ALA A 80 -5.70 5.56 -8.09
N GLU A 81 -6.51 5.54 -7.02
CA GLU A 81 -6.52 6.59 -5.99
C GLU A 81 -5.19 6.71 -5.22
N LEU A 82 -4.41 5.62 -5.13
CA LEU A 82 -3.08 5.61 -4.49
C LEU A 82 -1.97 6.13 -5.38
N GLN A 83 -2.14 6.15 -6.71
CA GLN A 83 -1.07 6.52 -7.63
C GLN A 83 -0.48 7.94 -7.43
N PRO A 84 -1.27 8.96 -7.07
CA PRO A 84 -0.71 10.27 -6.70
C PRO A 84 0.08 10.26 -5.39
N LEU A 85 -0.14 9.25 -4.53
CA LEU A 85 0.40 9.12 -3.19
C LEU A 85 1.55 8.10 -3.09
N LEU A 86 2.18 7.72 -4.22
CA LEU A 86 3.25 6.70 -4.32
C LEU A 86 4.54 7.07 -3.56
N ILE A 87 4.43 7.23 -2.26
CA ILE A 87 5.47 7.50 -1.28
C ILE A 87 5.44 6.40 -0.21
N GLY A 88 6.53 6.27 0.53
CA GLY A 88 6.66 5.25 1.57
C GLY A 88 6.75 3.83 0.98
N PRO A 89 6.13 2.81 1.60
CA PRO A 89 6.36 1.40 1.24
C PRO A 89 6.05 1.03 -0.21
N LEU A 90 5.16 1.76 -0.91
CA LEU A 90 4.88 1.51 -2.33
C LEU A 90 6.03 1.92 -3.27
N ALA A 91 6.92 2.79 -2.82
CA ALA A 91 8.10 3.21 -3.56
C ALA A 91 9.28 2.23 -3.39
N GLU A 92 9.17 1.26 -2.48
CA GLU A 92 10.23 0.31 -2.18
C GLU A 92 10.08 -0.97 -3.00
N GLY A 93 11.21 -1.54 -3.43
CA GLY A 93 11.27 -2.87 -4.04
C GLY A 93 10.34 -3.05 -5.26
N ASN A 94 10.14 -2.00 -6.06
CA ASN A 94 9.24 -2.01 -7.22
C ASN A 94 7.80 -2.44 -6.89
N ARG A 95 7.34 -2.24 -5.65
CA ARG A 95 6.00 -2.69 -5.21
C ARG A 95 4.88 -2.17 -6.11
N SER A 96 4.93 -0.90 -6.51
CA SER A 96 3.94 -0.31 -7.41
C SER A 96 3.91 -0.96 -8.80
N TRP A 97 5.06 -1.40 -9.31
CA TRP A 97 5.17 -2.11 -10.59
C TRP A 97 4.69 -3.55 -10.48
N GLN A 98 4.88 -4.20 -9.34
CA GLN A 98 4.33 -5.53 -9.05
C GLN A 98 2.79 -5.51 -9.00
N VAL A 99 2.18 -4.41 -8.53
CA VAL A 99 0.72 -4.24 -8.55
C VAL A 99 0.23 -3.88 -9.97
N GLN A 100 0.87 -2.91 -10.62
CA GLN A 100 0.48 -2.48 -11.95
C GLN A 100 1.70 -2.13 -12.81
N PHE A 101 1.99 -3.00 -13.78
CA PHE A 101 2.95 -2.74 -14.84
C PHE A 101 2.26 -2.04 -16.02
N TRP A 102 2.40 -0.71 -16.13
CA TRP A 102 1.87 0.09 -17.23
C TRP A 102 2.78 1.29 -17.52
N PRO A 103 3.02 1.65 -18.80
CA PRO A 103 2.47 1.07 -20.03
C PRO A 103 3.16 -0.23 -20.49
N ASP A 104 2.36 -1.24 -20.86
CA ASP A 104 2.87 -2.53 -21.35
C ASP A 104 2.79 -2.66 -22.88
N LYS A 105 3.60 -1.86 -23.59
CA LYS A 105 3.60 -1.86 -25.06
C LYS A 105 3.90 -3.24 -25.67
N LYS A 106 4.64 -4.08 -24.94
CA LYS A 106 5.08 -5.39 -25.43
C LYS A 106 4.18 -6.52 -24.96
N ASN A 107 3.07 -6.30 -24.26
CA ASN A 107 2.25 -7.37 -23.65
C ASN A 107 3.10 -8.40 -22.87
N LEU A 108 4.00 -7.90 -22.04
CA LEU A 108 4.84 -8.73 -21.18
C LEU A 108 4.01 -9.43 -20.11
N VAL A 109 3.06 -8.72 -19.49
CA VAL A 109 2.25 -9.28 -18.41
C VAL A 109 1.41 -10.45 -18.92
N GLY A 110 0.67 -10.25 -20.02
CA GLY A 110 -0.17 -11.31 -20.59
C GLY A 110 0.61 -12.58 -20.94
N ARG A 111 1.73 -12.43 -21.68
CA ARG A 111 2.59 -13.58 -22.02
C ARG A 111 3.15 -14.30 -20.79
N GLN A 112 3.56 -13.55 -19.77
CA GLN A 112 4.13 -14.14 -18.57
C GLN A 112 3.08 -14.89 -17.74
N VAL A 113 1.86 -14.34 -17.63
CA VAL A 113 0.75 -15.00 -16.95
C VAL A 113 0.35 -16.28 -17.69
N GLU A 114 0.23 -16.24 -19.02
CA GLU A 114 -0.07 -17.42 -19.84
C GLU A 114 0.98 -18.52 -19.65
N GLN A 115 2.28 -18.16 -19.72
CA GLN A 115 3.38 -19.11 -19.48
C GLN A 115 3.33 -19.68 -18.07
N LEU A 116 3.08 -18.85 -17.06
CA LEU A 116 3.06 -19.25 -15.66
C LEU A 116 1.92 -20.23 -15.37
N VAL A 117 0.69 -19.92 -15.80
CA VAL A 117 -0.48 -20.79 -15.62
C VAL A 117 -0.32 -22.11 -16.38
N SER A 118 0.33 -22.09 -17.56
CA SER A 118 0.62 -23.31 -18.32
C SER A 118 1.67 -24.20 -17.66
N ALA A 119 2.72 -23.60 -17.09
CA ALA A 119 3.83 -24.32 -16.47
C ALA A 119 3.51 -24.77 -15.03
N THR A 120 2.72 -23.99 -14.29
CA THR A 120 2.39 -24.20 -12.88
C THR A 120 0.87 -24.08 -12.66
N PRO A 121 0.10 -25.15 -12.93
CA PRO A 121 -1.36 -25.11 -12.84
C PRO A 121 -1.91 -24.88 -11.43
N GLN A 122 -1.11 -25.18 -10.41
CA GLN A 122 -1.44 -24.96 -9.00
C GLN A 122 -0.37 -24.05 -8.41
N ILE A 123 -0.57 -22.75 -8.55
CA ILE A 123 0.30 -21.73 -7.97
C ILE A 123 -0.30 -21.21 -6.67
N ASP A 124 0.54 -21.05 -5.64
CA ASP A 124 0.17 -20.36 -4.41
C ASP A 124 0.87 -18.98 -4.31
N ALA A 125 0.51 -18.21 -3.29
CA ALA A 125 1.06 -16.87 -3.10
C ALA A 125 2.58 -16.87 -2.84
N ALA A 126 3.13 -17.92 -2.22
CA ALA A 126 4.55 -18.01 -1.90
C ALA A 126 5.38 -18.32 -3.15
N ALA A 127 4.92 -19.26 -3.96
CA ALA A 127 5.51 -19.61 -5.25
C ALA A 127 5.47 -18.41 -6.22
N LEU A 128 4.35 -17.68 -6.26
CA LEU A 128 4.22 -16.47 -7.07
C LEU A 128 5.22 -15.38 -6.63
N ALA A 129 5.35 -15.14 -5.31
CA ALA A 129 6.30 -14.17 -4.78
C ALA A 129 7.77 -14.54 -5.10
N ALA A 130 8.10 -15.83 -5.07
CA ALA A 130 9.44 -16.31 -5.41
C ALA A 130 9.76 -16.11 -6.90
N ASP A 131 8.83 -16.43 -7.80
CA ASP A 131 8.97 -16.22 -9.26
C ASP A 131 9.18 -14.74 -9.58
N PHE A 132 8.40 -13.84 -8.99
CA PHE A 132 8.62 -12.39 -9.14
C PHE A 132 9.98 -11.94 -8.62
N GLY A 133 10.40 -12.42 -7.44
CA GLY A 133 11.70 -12.06 -6.87
C GLY A 133 12.89 -12.51 -7.73
N GLU A 134 12.78 -13.64 -8.42
CA GLU A 134 13.78 -14.12 -9.38
C GLU A 134 13.81 -13.26 -10.64
N ARG A 135 12.65 -12.90 -11.18
CA ARG A 135 12.53 -12.04 -12.36
C ARG A 135 13.01 -10.62 -12.08
N ASP A 136 12.68 -10.03 -10.93
CA ASP A 136 13.15 -8.70 -10.50
C ASP A 136 14.69 -8.64 -10.38
N ARG A 137 15.34 -9.75 -10.03
CA ARG A 137 16.81 -9.85 -10.06
C ARG A 137 17.36 -9.91 -11.47
N ALA A 138 16.66 -10.56 -12.40
CA ALA A 138 17.08 -10.65 -13.79
C ALA A 138 16.91 -9.33 -14.59
N PHE A 139 16.11 -8.39 -14.08
CA PHE A 139 15.92 -7.06 -14.67
C PHE A 139 16.82 -5.96 -14.08
N ARG A 140 17.60 -6.26 -13.04
CA ARG A 140 18.66 -5.39 -12.51
C ARG A 140 20.01 -5.73 -13.12
#